data_AF-A0A9P7EQF7-F1
#
_entry.id   AF-A0A9P7EQF7-F1
#
_cell.length_a   1.000
_cell.length_b   1.000
_cell.length_c   1.000
_cell.angle_alpha   90.00
_cell.angle_beta   90.00
_cell.angle_gamma   90.00
#
_symmetry.space_group_name_H-M   'P 1'
#
loop_
_entity.id
_entity.type
_entity.pdbx_description
1 polymer ?
#
loop_
_entity_poly.entity_id
_entity_poly.type
_entity_poly.pdbx_seq_one_letter_code
_entity_poly.pdbx_strand_id
1 'polypeptide(L)'
;ETELLKTIKAKEAETTDLKSRLQYLQADFLNLQRNASREKEQQRDFAITRFAGDLLETVDVLALALKSVPESVFAQTNSPSSDSSSPDSKSVQTYLKELHQGVDMTHRLLLSTLFKYHVKPFDPTGDKFDPNQHEAMYQAPIPGKEPGTILECQKTGYMIKDRLLRAAQVGVVQDTS
;
A
#
# COMPACT_ATOMS: atom_id res chain seq x y z
N GLU A 1 -17.58 22.82 70.88
CA GLU A 1 -16.39 23.19 70.06
C GLU A 1 -15.66 21.97 69.47
N THR A 2 -15.44 20.89 70.24
CA THR A 2 -14.73 19.69 69.78
C THR A 2 -15.45 18.90 68.68
N GLU A 3 -16.78 18.77 68.74
CA GLU A 3 -17.57 18.10 67.70
C GLU A 3 -17.58 18.88 66.38
N LEU A 4 -17.69 20.21 66.45
CA LEU A 4 -17.58 21.12 65.30
C LEU A 4 -16.19 21.03 64.63
N LEU A 5 -15.12 20.93 65.42
CA LEU A 5 -13.77 20.71 64.87
C LEU A 5 -13.64 19.35 64.17
N LYS A 6 -14.32 18.31 64.68
CA LYS A 6 -14.33 16.98 64.05
C LYS A 6 -15.09 16.98 62.73
N THR A 7 -16.23 17.66 62.65
CA THR A 7 -17.01 17.78 61.40
C THR A 7 -16.28 18.60 60.35
N ILE A 8 -15.60 19.69 60.74
CA ILE A 8 -14.76 20.49 59.85
C ILE A 8 -13.65 19.62 59.24
N LYS A 9 -12.91 18.86 60.07
CA LYS A 9 -11.85 17.96 59.57
C LYS A 9 -12.36 16.87 58.64
N ALA A 10 -13.54 16.29 58.93
CA ALA A 10 -14.16 15.30 58.06
C ALA A 10 -14.53 15.91 56.70
N LYS A 11 -15.10 17.12 56.69
CA LYS A 11 -15.42 17.84 55.46
C LYS A 11 -14.17 18.24 54.67
N GLU A 12 -13.11 18.67 55.34
CA GLU A 12 -11.82 18.94 54.70
C GLU A 12 -11.27 17.67 54.01
N ALA A 13 -11.27 16.53 54.69
CA ALA A 13 -10.87 15.26 54.09
C ALA A 13 -11.72 14.90 52.85
N GLU A 14 -13.06 14.98 52.95
CA GLU A 14 -13.97 14.78 51.82
C GLU A 14 -13.65 15.72 50.65
N THR A 15 -13.39 17.00 50.91
CA THR A 15 -13.05 17.96 49.85
C THR A 15 -11.72 17.65 49.18
N THR A 16 -10.72 17.16 49.93
CA THR A 16 -9.43 16.75 49.36
C THR A 16 -9.57 15.50 48.49
N ASP A 17 -10.36 14.52 48.94
CA ASP A 17 -10.64 13.30 48.17
C ASP A 17 -11.37 13.62 46.86
N LEU A 18 -12.45 14.42 46.93
CA LEU A 18 -13.19 14.88 45.76
C LEU A 18 -12.29 15.69 44.79
N LYS A 19 -11.43 16.56 45.31
CA LYS A 19 -10.49 17.33 44.48
C LYS A 19 -9.50 16.43 43.76
N SER A 20 -8.96 15.42 44.45
CA SER A 20 -8.05 14.45 43.83
C SER A 20 -8.74 13.66 42.71
N ARG A 21 -9.98 13.22 42.95
CA ARG A 21 -10.79 12.52 41.93
C ARG A 21 -11.10 13.41 40.73
N LEU A 22 -11.41 14.69 40.95
CA LEU A 22 -11.64 15.65 39.87
C LEU A 22 -10.36 15.90 39.07
N GLN A 23 -9.20 16.00 39.72
CA GLN A 23 -7.91 16.14 39.02
C GLN A 23 -7.58 14.91 38.18
N TYR A 24 -7.83 13.71 38.70
CA TYR A 24 -7.66 12.47 37.97
C TYR A 24 -8.61 12.40 36.76
N LEU A 25 -9.90 12.68 36.94
CA LEU A 25 -10.88 12.73 35.84
C LEU A 25 -10.51 13.77 34.77
N GLN A 26 -9.99 14.93 35.20
CA GLN A 26 -9.51 15.95 34.28
C GLN A 26 -8.30 15.44 33.47
N ALA A 27 -7.35 14.77 34.11
CA ALA A 27 -6.19 14.19 33.43
C ALA A 27 -6.63 13.10 32.43
N ASP A 28 -7.53 12.21 32.83
CA ASP A 28 -8.10 11.17 31.95
C ASP A 28 -8.82 11.77 30.74
N PHE A 29 -9.60 12.84 30.95
CA PHE A 29 -10.28 13.54 29.86
C PHE A 29 -9.30 14.13 28.85
N LEU A 30 -8.23 14.79 29.33
CA LEU A 30 -7.19 15.34 28.44
C LEU A 30 -6.45 14.24 27.68
N ASN A 31 -6.15 13.12 28.32
CA ASN A 31 -5.53 11.97 27.67
C ASN A 31 -6.45 11.37 26.60
N LEU A 32 -7.73 11.19 26.93
CA LEU A 32 -8.75 10.71 25.99
C LEU A 32 -8.86 11.65 24.79
N GLN A 33 -8.92 12.96 25.01
CA GLN A 33 -9.00 13.94 23.94
C GLN A 33 -7.79 13.88 23.01
N ARG A 34 -6.57 13.76 23.58
CA ARG A 34 -5.32 13.65 22.82
C ARG A 34 -5.22 12.34 22.04
N ASN A 35 -5.72 11.25 22.60
CA ASN A 35 -5.72 9.95 21.93
C ASN A 35 -6.77 9.93 20.82
N ALA A 36 -7.98 10.42 21.08
CA ALA A 36 -9.05 10.50 20.10
C ALA A 36 -8.68 11.38 18.89
N SER A 37 -7.95 12.48 19.09
CA SER A 37 -7.50 13.30 17.97
C SER A 37 -6.50 12.57 17.07
N ARG A 38 -5.54 11.85 17.66
CA ARG A 38 -4.57 11.01 16.94
C ARG A 38 -5.24 9.86 16.20
N GLU A 39 -6.16 9.15 16.87
CA GLU A 39 -6.92 8.06 16.27
C GLU A 39 -7.76 8.54 15.09
N LYS A 40 -8.42 9.71 15.20
CA LYS A 40 -9.19 10.31 14.11
C LYS A 40 -8.31 10.64 12.90
N GLU A 41 -7.11 11.16 13.13
CA GLU A 41 -6.17 11.48 12.06
C GLU A 41 -5.66 10.22 11.37
N GLN A 42 -5.29 9.19 12.13
CA GLN A 42 -4.91 7.88 11.60
C GLN A 42 -6.07 7.23 10.83
N GLN A 43 -7.28 7.24 11.36
CA GLN A 43 -8.46 6.71 10.68
C GLN A 43 -8.70 7.43 9.36
N ARG A 44 -8.59 8.76 9.31
CA ARG A 44 -8.72 9.53 8.06
C ARG A 44 -7.66 9.10 7.06
N ASP A 45 -6.42 9.01 7.51
CA ASP A 45 -5.27 8.71 6.68
C ASP A 45 -5.30 7.29 6.08
N PHE A 46 -5.88 6.33 6.81
CA PHE A 46 -5.97 4.93 6.42
C PHE A 46 -7.40 4.47 6.07
N ALA A 47 -8.38 5.38 5.96
CA ALA A 47 -9.77 5.05 5.64
C ALA A 47 -9.89 4.32 4.29
N ILE A 48 -9.05 4.69 3.33
CA ILE A 48 -9.06 4.13 1.96
C ILE A 48 -8.30 2.80 1.85
N THR A 49 -7.70 2.28 2.93
CA THR A 49 -6.82 1.09 2.87
C THR A 49 -7.52 -0.09 2.20
N ARG A 50 -8.75 -0.43 2.63
CA ARG A 50 -9.50 -1.54 2.06
C ARG A 50 -9.81 -1.32 0.58
N PHE A 51 -10.30 -0.13 0.24
CA PHE A 51 -10.61 0.24 -1.14
C PHE A 51 -9.37 0.18 -2.04
N ALA A 52 -8.25 0.73 -1.57
CA ALA A 52 -6.99 0.69 -2.30
C ALA A 52 -6.51 -0.76 -2.51
N GLY A 53 -6.63 -1.61 -1.49
CA GLY A 53 -6.30 -3.04 -1.56
C GLY A 53 -7.09 -3.79 -2.63
N ASP A 54 -8.42 -3.62 -2.64
CA ASP A 54 -9.31 -4.23 -3.64
C ASP A 54 -8.97 -3.72 -5.06
N LEU A 55 -8.58 -2.45 -5.19
CA LEU A 55 -8.20 -1.86 -6.47
C LEU A 55 -6.87 -2.42 -7.02
N LEU A 56 -5.95 -2.91 -6.17
CA LEU A 56 -4.67 -3.47 -6.63
C LEU A 56 -4.84 -4.67 -7.56
N GLU A 57 -5.90 -5.47 -7.38
CA GLU A 57 -6.19 -6.59 -8.29
C GLU A 57 -6.44 -6.10 -9.72
N THR A 58 -7.15 -4.99 -9.87
CA THR A 58 -7.41 -4.39 -11.19
C THR A 58 -6.14 -3.83 -11.83
N VAL A 59 -5.24 -3.26 -11.02
CA VAL A 59 -3.92 -2.79 -11.49
C VAL A 59 -3.11 -3.96 -12.05
N ASP A 60 -3.08 -5.08 -11.33
CA ASP A 60 -2.35 -6.27 -11.77
C ASP A 60 -2.94 -6.87 -13.05
N VAL A 61 -4.27 -6.92 -13.18
CA VAL A 61 -4.94 -7.41 -14.40
C VAL A 61 -4.60 -6.52 -15.60
N LEU A 62 -4.56 -5.19 -15.43
CA LEU A 62 -4.12 -4.28 -16.49
C LEU A 62 -2.65 -4.51 -16.85
N ALA A 63 -1.77 -4.70 -15.86
CA ALA A 63 -0.36 -5.01 -16.10
C ALA A 63 -0.17 -6.35 -16.83
N LEU A 64 -0.97 -7.36 -16.48
CA LEU A 64 -0.99 -8.65 -17.17
C LEU A 64 -1.49 -8.50 -18.61
N ALA A 65 -2.54 -7.72 -18.83
CA ALA A 65 -3.07 -7.44 -20.17
C ALA A 65 -2.00 -6.79 -21.07
N LEU A 66 -1.23 -5.84 -20.54
CA LEU A 66 -0.11 -5.22 -21.26
C LEU A 66 0.99 -6.23 -21.60
N LYS A 67 1.36 -7.10 -20.67
CA LYS A 67 2.37 -8.17 -20.89
C LYS A 67 1.90 -9.25 -21.87
N SER A 68 0.59 -9.45 -22.03
CA SER A 68 0.03 -10.50 -22.89
C SER A 68 0.20 -10.23 -24.38
N VAL A 69 0.48 -8.98 -24.78
CA VAL A 69 0.68 -8.62 -26.19
C VAL A 69 2.13 -8.94 -26.58
N PRO A 70 2.37 -9.86 -27.54
CA PRO A 70 3.72 -10.26 -27.91
C PRO A 70 4.47 -9.12 -28.61
N GLU A 71 5.77 -9.00 -28.30
CA GLU A 71 6.67 -7.98 -28.87
C GLU A 71 6.76 -8.03 -30.40
N SER A 72 6.48 -9.19 -31.01
CA SER A 72 6.44 -9.39 -32.46
C SER A 72 5.40 -8.51 -33.18
N VAL A 73 4.29 -8.18 -32.50
CA VAL A 73 3.24 -7.27 -33.02
C VAL A 73 3.73 -5.82 -33.03
N PHE A 74 4.67 -5.47 -32.14
CA PHE A 74 5.28 -4.15 -32.11
C PHE A 74 6.39 -4.00 -33.15
N ALA A 75 7.17 -5.05 -33.41
CA ALA A 75 8.33 -5.04 -34.32
C ALA A 75 7.99 -4.84 -35.82
N GLN A 76 6.80 -5.24 -36.28
CA GLN A 76 6.44 -5.22 -37.72
C GLN A 76 6.20 -3.82 -38.32
N THR A 77 6.21 -2.73 -37.54
CA THR A 77 5.86 -1.39 -38.03
C THR A 77 7.02 -0.45 -38.30
N ASN A 78 8.27 -0.90 -38.13
CA ASN A 78 9.43 -0.08 -38.52
C ASN A 78 9.73 -0.16 -40.03
N SER A 79 8.91 -0.87 -40.81
CA SER A 79 8.84 -0.66 -42.26
C SER A 79 7.88 0.49 -42.55
N PRO A 80 8.35 1.63 -43.09
CA PRO A 80 7.48 2.70 -43.54
C PRO A 80 6.83 2.25 -44.86
N SER A 81 5.74 1.50 -44.79
CA SER A 81 4.86 1.32 -45.93
C SER A 81 4.04 2.60 -46.08
N SER A 82 4.50 3.44 -47.00
CA SER A 82 3.69 4.29 -47.85
C SER A 82 2.32 3.67 -48.18
N ASP A 83 1.30 4.51 -48.22
CA ASP A 83 -0.06 4.29 -48.74
C ASP A 83 -1.13 3.77 -47.76
N SER A 84 -1.79 4.71 -47.09
CA SER A 84 -3.25 4.61 -46.83
C SER A 84 -3.87 6.00 -46.66
N SER A 85 -4.02 6.71 -47.77
CA SER A 85 -4.86 7.90 -47.91
C SER A 85 -6.36 7.53 -47.99
N SER A 86 -6.81 6.64 -47.10
CA SER A 86 -8.22 6.21 -46.99
C SER A 86 -8.57 6.05 -45.49
N PRO A 87 -9.60 6.74 -44.98
CA PRO A 87 -9.91 6.77 -43.54
C PRO A 87 -10.49 5.46 -42.97
N ASP A 88 -10.94 4.51 -43.80
CA ASP A 88 -11.85 3.43 -43.36
C ASP A 88 -11.25 2.02 -43.25
N SER A 89 -9.97 1.79 -43.57
CA SER A 89 -9.36 0.45 -43.43
C SER A 89 -8.08 0.46 -42.60
N LYS A 90 -8.19 0.86 -41.33
CA LYS A 90 -7.10 0.63 -40.36
C LYS A 90 -6.84 -0.88 -40.28
N SER A 91 -5.56 -1.27 -40.33
CA SER A 91 -5.19 -2.67 -40.16
C SER A 91 -5.54 -3.14 -38.73
N VAL A 92 -5.86 -4.44 -38.56
CA VAL A 92 -6.09 -5.04 -37.24
C VAL A 92 -4.90 -4.78 -36.29
N GLN A 93 -3.68 -4.75 -36.82
CA GLN A 93 -2.48 -4.45 -36.04
C GLN A 93 -2.46 -3.00 -35.53
N THR A 94 -2.92 -2.03 -36.34
CA THR A 94 -3.03 -0.63 -35.93
C THR A 94 -4.04 -0.48 -34.79
N TYR A 95 -5.20 -1.13 -34.87
CA TYR A 95 -6.19 -1.13 -33.79
C TYR A 95 -5.65 -1.72 -32.48
N LEU A 96 -4.92 -2.84 -32.57
CA LEU A 96 -4.32 -3.47 -31.39
C LEU A 96 -3.26 -2.57 -30.74
N LYS A 97 -2.46 -1.84 -31.53
CA LYS A 97 -1.47 -0.87 -31.02
C LYS A 97 -2.15 0.31 -30.33
N GLU A 98 -3.17 0.90 -30.96
CA GLU A 98 -3.97 1.99 -30.37
C GLU A 98 -4.64 1.53 -29.07
N LEU A 99 -5.19 0.32 -29.04
CA LEU A 99 -5.77 -0.28 -27.84
C LEU A 99 -4.73 -0.49 -26.73
N HIS A 100 -3.59 -1.11 -27.05
CA HIS A 100 -2.50 -1.32 -26.08
C HIS A 100 -2.03 0.01 -25.48
N GLN A 101 -1.85 1.05 -26.31
CA GLN A 101 -1.51 2.38 -25.85
C GLN A 101 -2.58 2.98 -24.94
N GLY A 102 -3.87 2.81 -25.28
CA GLY A 102 -4.98 3.25 -24.43
C GLY A 102 -5.01 2.58 -23.06
N VAL A 103 -4.74 1.27 -23.02
CA VAL A 103 -4.65 0.49 -21.78
C VAL A 103 -3.43 0.92 -20.96
N ASP A 104 -2.26 1.14 -21.57
CA ASP A 104 -1.05 1.62 -20.87
C ASP A 104 -1.27 3.00 -20.26
N MET A 105 -1.90 3.91 -20.99
CA MET A 105 -2.25 5.24 -20.48
C MET A 105 -3.20 5.17 -19.27
N THR A 106 -4.17 4.26 -19.31
CA THR A 106 -5.11 4.04 -18.21
C THR A 106 -4.42 3.44 -16.99
N HIS A 107 -3.54 2.45 -17.20
CA HIS A 107 -2.73 1.84 -16.14
C HIS A 107 -1.82 2.89 -15.47
N ARG A 108 -1.14 3.74 -16.25
CA ARG A 108 -0.31 4.83 -15.71
C ARG A 108 -1.13 5.87 -14.94
N LEU A 109 -2.32 6.23 -15.44
CA LEU A 109 -3.21 7.15 -14.75
C LEU A 109 -3.65 6.58 -13.40
N LEU A 110 -3.98 5.29 -13.35
CA LEU A 110 -4.36 4.58 -12.14
C LEU A 110 -3.22 4.51 -11.11
N LEU A 111 -1.99 4.24 -11.55
CA LEU A 111 -0.82 4.29 -10.68
C LEU A 111 -0.56 5.71 -10.17
N SER A 112 -0.75 6.73 -11.01
CA SER A 112 -0.59 8.13 -10.62
C SER A 112 -1.64 8.55 -9.58
N THR A 113 -2.89 8.10 -9.69
CA THR A 113 -3.92 8.38 -8.68
C THR A 113 -3.61 7.69 -7.37
N LEU A 114 -3.20 6.42 -7.39
CA LEU A 114 -2.73 5.70 -6.19
C LEU A 114 -1.58 6.44 -5.49
N PHE A 115 -0.60 6.92 -6.26
CA PHE A 115 0.54 7.68 -5.73
C PHE A 115 0.11 8.99 -5.03
N LYS A 116 -0.88 9.71 -5.57
CA LYS A 116 -1.46 10.91 -4.94
C LYS A 116 -2.07 10.63 -3.57
N TYR A 117 -2.61 9.42 -3.38
CA TYR A 117 -3.14 8.95 -2.11
C TYR A 117 -2.09 8.22 -1.25
N HIS A 118 -0.80 8.40 -1.55
CA HIS A 118 0.33 7.80 -0.83
C HIS A 118 0.38 6.26 -0.89
N VAL A 119 -0.25 5.65 -1.89
CA VAL A 119 -0.09 4.23 -2.19
C VAL A 119 1.08 4.07 -3.16
N LYS A 120 2.15 3.43 -2.73
CA LYS A 120 3.40 3.27 -3.49
C LYS A 120 3.69 1.80 -3.76
N PRO A 121 4.00 1.43 -5.01
CA PRO A 121 4.55 0.12 -5.30
C PRO A 121 5.99 0.02 -4.75
N PHE A 122 6.40 -1.18 -4.37
CA PHE A 122 7.79 -1.51 -4.11
C PHE A 122 8.15 -2.84 -4.76
N ASP A 123 9.36 -2.90 -5.31
CA ASP A 123 9.92 -4.11 -5.91
C ASP A 123 11.18 -4.50 -5.13
N PRO A 124 11.13 -5.60 -4.36
CA PRO A 124 12.24 -6.03 -3.52
C PRO A 124 13.21 -6.95 -4.26
N THR A 125 13.20 -6.97 -5.59
CA THR A 125 14.10 -7.81 -6.40
C THR A 125 15.57 -7.50 -6.09
N GLY A 126 16.31 -8.49 -5.61
CA GLY A 126 17.71 -8.33 -5.18
C GLY A 126 17.91 -7.99 -3.70
N ASP A 127 16.85 -7.64 -2.97
CA ASP A 127 16.93 -7.37 -1.53
C ASP A 127 16.91 -8.68 -0.71
N LYS A 128 17.22 -8.56 0.59
CA LYS A 128 17.05 -9.66 1.55
C LYS A 128 15.57 -9.87 1.85
N PHE A 129 15.18 -11.13 1.97
CA PHE A 129 13.80 -11.49 2.30
C PHE A 129 13.41 -11.05 3.73
N ASP A 130 12.55 -10.03 3.84
CA ASP A 130 11.81 -9.67 5.06
C ASP A 130 10.39 -10.29 5.10
N PRO A 131 10.07 -11.21 6.04
CA PRO A 131 8.74 -11.79 6.19
C PRO A 131 7.62 -10.78 6.47
N ASN A 132 7.95 -9.59 6.99
CA ASN A 132 6.93 -8.56 7.26
C ASN A 132 6.46 -7.84 5.98
N GLN A 133 7.22 -7.93 4.89
CA GLN A 133 6.97 -7.18 3.65
C GLN A 133 6.82 -8.11 2.44
N HIS A 134 7.29 -9.34 2.54
CA HIS A 134 7.38 -10.27 1.42
C HIS A 134 6.68 -11.60 1.73
N GLU A 135 6.03 -12.14 0.70
CA GLU A 135 5.44 -13.47 0.69
C GLU A 135 6.26 -14.36 -0.25
N ALA A 136 7.01 -15.32 0.31
CA ALA A 136 7.81 -16.24 -0.49
C ALA A 136 6.91 -17.30 -1.15
N MET A 137 6.81 -17.26 -2.48
CA MET A 137 6.00 -18.20 -3.25
C MET A 137 6.71 -19.53 -3.48
N TYR A 138 8.02 -19.47 -3.76
CA TYR A 138 8.84 -20.63 -4.01
C TYR A 138 10.30 -20.33 -3.68
N GLN A 139 11.09 -21.39 -3.54
CA GLN A 139 12.53 -21.32 -3.40
C GLN A 139 13.21 -22.03 -4.56
N ALA A 140 14.28 -21.45 -5.11
CA ALA A 140 15.04 -22.02 -6.21
C ALA A 140 16.55 -22.03 -5.91
N PRO A 141 17.26 -23.16 -6.18
CA PRO A 141 18.70 -23.22 -6.03
C PRO A 141 19.37 -22.51 -7.21
N ILE A 142 20.01 -21.37 -6.95
CA ILE A 142 20.73 -20.60 -7.98
C ILE A 142 22.20 -20.53 -7.62
N PRO A 143 23.09 -21.16 -8.42
CA PRO A 143 24.52 -21.11 -8.20
C PRO A 143 25.04 -19.67 -8.19
N GLY A 144 25.70 -19.26 -7.11
CA GLY A 144 26.38 -17.97 -7.01
C GLY A 144 25.55 -16.80 -6.48
N LYS A 145 24.29 -17.01 -6.07
CA LYS A 145 23.52 -15.99 -5.32
C LYS A 145 23.45 -16.34 -3.83
N GLU A 146 23.39 -15.32 -2.98
CA GLU A 146 23.28 -15.48 -1.53
C GLU A 146 21.93 -16.12 -1.16
N PRO A 147 21.91 -17.14 -0.29
CA PRO A 147 20.68 -17.68 0.28
C PRO A 147 19.82 -16.61 0.95
N GLY A 148 18.50 -16.70 0.77
CA GLY A 148 17.56 -15.75 1.38
C GLY A 148 17.44 -14.40 0.66
N THR A 149 18.16 -14.20 -0.45
CA THR A 149 17.96 -13.06 -1.36
C THR A 149 16.75 -13.30 -2.26
N ILE A 150 16.04 -12.23 -2.58
CA ILE A 150 14.91 -12.27 -3.50
C ILE A 150 15.41 -12.38 -4.94
N LEU A 151 14.97 -13.44 -5.62
CA LEU A 151 15.32 -13.73 -7.00
C LEU A 151 14.57 -12.81 -7.97
N GLU A 152 13.25 -12.82 -7.85
CA GLU A 152 12.33 -12.08 -8.71
C GLU A 152 11.03 -11.77 -7.94
N CYS A 153 10.41 -10.66 -8.33
CA CYS A 153 9.09 -10.27 -7.86
C CYS A 153 8.03 -10.67 -8.90
N GLN A 154 7.21 -11.67 -8.57
CA GLN A 154 6.11 -12.09 -9.42
C GLN A 154 4.93 -11.13 -9.34
N LYS A 155 4.64 -10.66 -8.12
CA LYS A 155 3.55 -9.73 -7.84
C LYS A 155 4.08 -8.58 -7.00
N THR A 156 4.01 -7.37 -7.55
CA THR A 156 4.52 -6.16 -6.91
C THR A 156 3.82 -5.90 -5.57
N GLY A 157 4.61 -5.57 -4.54
CA GLY A 157 4.09 -5.18 -3.24
C GLY A 157 3.64 -3.72 -3.23
N TYR A 158 2.75 -3.37 -2.30
CA TYR A 158 2.26 -1.99 -2.14
C TYR A 158 2.25 -1.58 -0.68
N MET A 159 2.61 -0.32 -0.44
CA MET A 159 2.54 0.33 0.87
C MET A 159 1.63 1.54 0.79
N ILE A 160 0.86 1.80 1.84
CA ILE A 160 0.10 3.03 2.02
C ILE A 160 0.74 3.82 3.17
N LYS A 161 1.32 4.98 2.85
CA LYS A 161 2.19 5.73 3.77
C LYS A 161 3.28 4.79 4.35
N ASP A 162 3.23 4.54 5.66
CA ASP A 162 4.19 3.71 6.39
C ASP A 162 3.67 2.29 6.69
N ARG A 163 2.49 1.92 6.18
CA ARG A 163 1.86 0.62 6.44
C ARG A 163 1.87 -0.25 5.18
N LEU A 164 2.16 -1.54 5.37
CA LEU A 164 2.00 -2.53 4.30
C LEU A 164 0.53 -2.66 3.91
N LEU A 165 0.24 -2.47 2.62
CA LEU A 165 -1.09 -2.70 2.05
C LEU A 165 -1.18 -4.12 1.46
N ARG A 166 -0.13 -4.55 0.75
CA ARG A 166 0.01 -5.89 0.18
C ARG A 166 1.48 -6.28 0.13
N ALA A 167 1.81 -7.47 0.61
CA ALA A 167 3.16 -8.02 0.50
C ALA A 167 3.54 -8.26 -0.97
N ALA A 168 4.82 -8.11 -1.30
CA ALA A 168 5.32 -8.52 -2.60
C ALA A 168 5.44 -10.05 -2.64
N GLN A 169 4.92 -10.69 -3.70
CA GLN A 169 5.06 -12.13 -3.89
C GLN A 169 6.34 -12.41 -4.67
N VAL A 170 7.25 -13.15 -4.04
CA VAL A 170 8.64 -13.26 -4.48
C VAL A 170 9.12 -14.70 -4.54
N GLY A 171 10.03 -14.97 -5.47
CA GLY A 171 10.88 -16.16 -5.42
C GLY A 171 12.13 -15.88 -4.57
N VAL A 172 12.54 -16.80 -3.71
CA VAL A 172 13.71 -16.64 -2.83
C VAL A 172 14.80 -17.65 -3.20
N VAL A 173 16.06 -17.27 -3.09
CA VAL A 173 17.18 -18.20 -3.30
C VAL A 173 17.22 -19.22 -2.16
N GLN A 174 17.18 -20.51 -2.53
CA GLN A 174 17.23 -21.61 -1.59
C GLN A 174 18.58 -21.66 -0.86
N ASP A 175 18.55 -21.93 0.43
CA ASP A 175 19.76 -22.26 1.19
C ASP A 175 20.24 -23.66 0.79
N THR A 176 21.41 -23.71 0.16
CA THR A 176 22.09 -24.95 -0.22
C THR A 176 23.28 -25.18 0.70
N SER A 177 23.01 -25.13 2.01
CA SER A 177 23.93 -25.58 3.05
C SER A 177 24.01 -27.10 3.12
#